data_AF-A0A2E3SUC5-F1
#
_entry.id   AF-A0A2E3SUC5-F1
#
_cell.length_a   1.000
_cell.length_b   1.000
_cell.length_c   1.000
_cell.angle_alpha   90.00
_cell.angle_beta   90.00
_cell.angle_gamma   90.00
#
_symmetry.space_group_name_H-M   'P 1'
#
loop_
_entity.id
_entity.type
_entity.pdbx_description
1 polymer ?
#
loop_
_entity_poly.entity_id
_entity_poly.type
_entity_poly.pdbx_seq_one_letter_code
_entity_poly.pdbx_strand_id
1 'polypeptide(L)'
;MSKLDDKFFSVDSLVGGKVKLFQPKSGYRVSIDSVLLSASVPASVGDRVLDLGSGVGAAALCLARRVGGCEIIGVEIQSDL
;
A
#
# COMPACT_ATOMS: atom_id res chain seq x y z
N MET A 1 -9.48 -2.20 -16.98
CA MET A 1 -8.70 -1.12 -16.34
C MET A 1 -8.17 -0.19 -17.41
N SER A 2 -8.71 1.03 -17.51
CA SER A 2 -8.09 2.10 -18.29
C SER A 2 -6.65 2.26 -17.82
N LYS A 3 -5.71 2.44 -18.75
CA LYS A 3 -4.34 2.83 -18.40
C LYS A 3 -4.44 4.06 -17.51
N LEU A 4 -4.06 3.95 -16.24
CA LEU A 4 -3.71 5.11 -15.44
C LEU A 4 -2.68 5.88 -16.28
N ASP A 5 -2.86 7.19 -16.41
CA ASP A 5 -2.02 7.97 -17.30
C ASP A 5 -0.56 7.90 -16.83
N ASP A 6 0.28 7.20 -17.60
CA ASP A 6 1.72 7.03 -17.34
C ASP A 6 2.42 8.39 -17.25
N LYS A 7 1.81 9.48 -17.70
CA LYS A 7 2.32 10.83 -17.50
C LYS A 7 2.32 11.24 -16.02
N PHE A 8 1.33 10.81 -15.25
CA PHE A 8 1.11 11.25 -13.87
C PHE A 8 1.44 10.20 -12.82
N PHE A 9 1.36 8.91 -13.17
CA PHE A 9 1.59 7.81 -12.23
C PHE A 9 2.77 6.93 -12.65
N SER A 10 3.47 6.36 -11.67
CA SER A 10 4.42 5.27 -11.87
C SER A 10 3.89 3.99 -11.22
N VAL A 11 4.31 2.84 -11.76
CA VAL A 11 4.12 1.54 -11.11
C VAL A 11 5.41 1.18 -10.41
N ASP A 12 5.35 1.12 -9.09
CA ASP A 12 6.51 0.80 -8.27
C ASP A 12 6.36 -0.59 -7.66
N SER A 13 7.50 -1.23 -7.41
CA SER A 13 7.58 -2.59 -6.89
C SER A 13 8.14 -2.59 -5.47
N LEU A 14 7.44 -3.23 -4.55
CA LEU A 14 7.85 -3.42 -3.16
C LEU A 14 8.08 -4.92 -2.88
N VAL A 15 8.83 -5.21 -1.82
CA VAL A 15 9.05 -6.60 -1.33
C VAL A 15 9.55 -7.54 -2.43
N GLY A 16 10.56 -7.09 -3.20
CA GLY A 16 11.12 -7.85 -4.31
C GLY A 16 10.14 -8.10 -5.47
N GLY A 17 9.19 -7.19 -5.69
CA GLY A 17 8.19 -7.28 -6.77
C GLY A 17 6.95 -8.08 -6.43
N LYS A 18 6.81 -8.54 -5.18
CA LYS A 18 5.62 -9.27 -4.69
C LYS A 18 4.41 -8.35 -4.48
N VAL A 19 4.64 -7.06 -4.33
CA VAL A 19 3.62 -6.02 -4.29
C VAL A 19 3.94 -5.00 -5.38
N LYS A 20 2.94 -4.65 -6.18
CA LYS A 20 3.00 -3.57 -7.15
C LYS A 20 1.87 -2.60 -6.86
N LEU A 21 2.17 -1.31 -6.90
CA LEU A 21 1.17 -0.27 -6.69
C LEU A 21 1.40 0.88 -7.67
N PHE A 22 0.32 1.57 -7.98
CA PHE A 22 0.37 2.84 -8.67
C PHE A 22 0.60 3.94 -7.64
N GLN A 23 1.46 4.90 -7.94
CA GLN A 23 1.59 6.10 -7.13
C GLN A 23 1.84 7.31 -8.02
N PRO A 24 1.44 8.51 -7.58
CA PRO A 24 1.79 9.74 -8.26
C PRO A 24 3.31 9.87 -8.45
N LYS A 25 3.74 10.37 -9.61
CA LYS A 25 5.15 10.65 -9.89
C LYS A 25 5.68 11.85 -9.10
N SER A 26 4.80 12.72 -8.64
CA SER A 26 5.09 13.95 -7.91
C SER A 26 4.22 14.04 -6.66
N GLY A 27 4.75 14.66 -5.59
CA GLY A 27 4.06 14.76 -4.31
C GLY A 27 4.41 13.61 -3.38
N TYR A 28 3.42 13.13 -2.61
CA TYR A 28 3.61 12.00 -1.70
C TYR A 28 4.04 10.76 -2.48
N ARG A 29 5.06 10.08 -1.96
CA ARG A 29 5.55 8.82 -2.49
C ARG A 29 5.91 7.85 -1.38
N VAL A 30 5.79 6.57 -1.69
CA VAL A 30 6.05 5.50 -0.73
C VAL A 30 7.50 5.56 -0.23
N SER A 31 7.67 5.53 1.09
CA SER A 31 8.97 5.38 1.74
C SER A 31 9.19 3.94 2.21
N ILE A 32 10.43 3.64 2.59
CA ILE A 32 10.76 2.35 3.21
C ILE A 32 10.00 2.12 4.52
N ASP A 33 9.60 3.18 5.21
CA ASP A 33 8.92 3.10 6.51
C ASP A 33 7.58 2.37 6.40
N SER A 34 6.83 2.53 5.30
CA SER A 34 5.58 1.78 5.08
C SER A 34 5.82 0.27 5.00
N VAL A 35 6.95 -0.15 4.42
CA VAL A 35 7.33 -1.56 4.34
C VAL A 35 7.74 -2.08 5.71
N LEU A 36 8.55 -1.32 6.45
CA LEU A 36 8.99 -1.69 7.80
C LEU A 36 7.82 -1.72 8.79
N LEU A 37 6.90 -0.75 8.71
CA LEU A 37 5.65 -0.73 9.47
C LEU A 37 4.82 -1.97 9.18
N SER A 38 4.61 -2.29 7.91
CA SER A 38 3.86 -3.51 7.55
C SER A 38 4.49 -4.78 8.11
N ALA A 39 5.81 -4.82 8.32
CA ALA A 39 6.52 -5.96 8.88
C ALA A 39 6.45 -6.02 10.42
N SER A 40 6.35 -4.86 11.09
CA SER A 40 6.29 -4.79 12.55
C SER A 40 4.90 -5.09 13.14
N VAL A 41 3.83 -4.99 12.33
CA VAL A 41 2.47 -5.29 12.76
C VAL A 41 2.31 -6.78 13.10
N PRO A 42 1.88 -7.17 14.32
CA PRO A 42 1.74 -8.56 14.72
C PRO A 42 0.41 -9.19 14.25
N ALA A 43 0.07 -9.04 12.96
CA ALA A 43 -1.17 -9.55 12.39
C ALA A 43 -1.14 -11.07 12.16
N SER A 44 -2.31 -11.68 12.31
CA SER A 44 -2.60 -13.09 12.09
C SER A 44 -3.74 -13.28 11.08
N VAL A 45 -3.85 -14.49 10.54
CA VAL A 45 -4.95 -14.87 9.63
C VAL A 45 -6.29 -14.65 10.32
N GLY A 46 -7.23 -13.97 9.63
CA GLY A 46 -8.54 -13.64 10.18
C GLY A 46 -8.60 -12.32 10.95
N ASP A 47 -7.46 -11.68 11.23
CA ASP A 47 -7.44 -10.36 11.86
C ASP A 47 -8.01 -9.29 10.93
N ARG A 48 -8.58 -8.27 11.56
CA ARG A 48 -9.04 -7.04 10.92
C ARG A 48 -8.08 -5.91 11.24
N VAL A 49 -7.55 -5.24 10.23
CA VAL A 49 -6.54 -4.18 10.37
C VAL A 49 -7.05 -2.89 9.73
N LEU A 50 -6.83 -1.78 10.40
CA LEU A 50 -7.15 -0.43 9.94
C LEU A 50 -5.86 0.35 9.68
N ASP A 51 -5.68 0.82 8.45
CA ASP A 51 -4.55 1.66 8.02
C ASP A 51 -5.06 3.10 7.83
N LEU A 52 -4.74 3.98 8.77
CA LEU A 52 -5.20 5.38 8.79
C LEU A 52 -4.17 6.29 8.15
N GLY A 53 -4.58 7.07 7.14
CA GLY A 53 -3.64 7.80 6.29
C GLY A 53 -2.93 6.83 5.35
N SER A 54 -3.69 5.95 4.72
CA SER A 54 -3.13 4.84 3.95
C SER A 54 -2.35 5.29 2.71
N GLY A 55 -2.49 6.55 2.28
CA GLY A 55 -1.93 7.04 1.03
C GLY A 55 -2.29 6.11 -0.12
N VAL A 56 -1.27 5.70 -0.89
CA VAL A 56 -1.40 4.73 -2.00
C VAL A 56 -1.52 3.26 -1.54
N GLY A 57 -1.68 3.03 -0.23
CA GLY A 57 -1.92 1.72 0.37
C GLY A 57 -0.68 0.85 0.57
N ALA A 58 0.54 1.42 0.57
CA ALA A 58 1.77 0.64 0.62
C ALA A 58 1.88 -0.29 1.84
N ALA A 59 1.56 0.22 3.04
CA ALA A 59 1.60 -0.57 4.28
C ALA A 59 0.54 -1.68 4.27
N ALA A 60 -0.72 -1.32 3.99
CA ALA A 60 -1.83 -2.27 3.84
C ALA A 60 -1.54 -3.38 2.81
N LEU A 61 -1.06 -3.04 1.61
CA LEU A 61 -0.76 -4.02 0.56
C LEU A 61 0.41 -4.94 0.94
N CYS A 62 1.45 -4.41 1.58
CA CYS A 62 2.55 -5.22 2.08
C CYS A 62 2.09 -6.17 3.20
N LEU A 63 1.22 -5.70 4.09
CA LEU A 63 0.64 -6.52 5.15
C LEU A 63 -0.25 -7.64 4.59
N ALA A 64 -1.15 -7.31 3.65
CA ALA A 64 -2.00 -8.27 2.94
C ALA A 64 -1.16 -9.37 2.26
N ARG A 65 -0.02 -8.98 1.69
CA ARG A 65 0.89 -9.92 1.01
C ARG A 65 1.65 -10.80 2.00
N ARG A 66 1.99 -10.28 3.19
CA ARG A 66 2.73 -11.00 4.23
C ARG A 66 1.83 -11.98 4.99
N VAL A 67 0.60 -11.58 5.32
CA VAL A 67 -0.38 -12.37 6.06
C VAL A 67 -1.65 -12.52 5.23
N GLY A 68 -1.74 -13.64 4.51
CA GLY A 68 -2.93 -13.94 3.73
C GLY A 68 -4.14 -14.17 4.62
N GLY A 69 -5.31 -13.66 4.23
CA GLY A 69 -6.56 -13.85 4.96
C GLY A 69 -6.83 -12.83 6.08
N CYS A 70 -6.03 -11.76 6.19
CA CYS A 70 -6.43 -10.57 6.94
C CYS A 70 -7.45 -9.75 6.13
N GLU A 71 -8.43 -9.16 6.81
CA GLU A 71 -9.25 -8.08 6.26
C GLU A 71 -8.55 -6.75 6.57
N ILE A 72 -8.24 -5.96 5.56
CA ILE A 72 -7.52 -4.69 5.74
C ILE A 72 -8.34 -3.57 5.15
N ILE A 73 -8.60 -2.54 5.96
CA ILE A 73 -9.33 -1.34 5.58
C ILE A 73 -8.34 -0.18 5.58
N GLY A 74 -8.12 0.43 4.42
CA GLY A 74 -7.37 1.68 4.29
C GLY A 74 -8.31 2.88 4.28
N VAL A 75 -7.96 3.92 5.02
CA VAL A 75 -8.67 5.20 5.01
C VAL A 75 -7.69 6.31 4.64
N GLU A 76 -8.00 7.00 3.54
CA GLU A 76 -7.24 8.15 3.06
C GLU A 76 -8.22 9.29 2.75
N ILE A 77 -7.85 10.51 3.15
CA ILE A 77 -8.65 11.72 2.90
C ILE A 77 -8.32 12.34 1.54
N GLN A 78 -7.09 12.14 1.05
CA GLN A 78 -6.62 12.64 -0.24
C GLN A 78 -7.09 11.72 -1.37
N SER A 79 -8.11 12.15 -2.12
CA SER A 79 -8.70 11.37 -3.21
C SER A 79 -7.83 11.26 -4.47
N ASP A 80 -6.76 12.05 -4.53
CA ASP A 80 -5.84 12.17 -5.68
C ASP A 80 -4.58 11.31 -5.54
N LEU A 81 -4.44 10.56 -4.45
CA LEU A 81 -3.37 9.58 -4.22
C LEU A 81 -3.70 8.21 -4.83
#